data_AF-A0A838DD92-F1
#
_entry.id   AF-A0A838DD92-F1
#
_cell.length_a   1.000
_cell.length_b   1.000
_cell.length_c   1.000
_cell.angle_alpha   90.00
_cell.angle_beta   90.00
_cell.angle_gamma   90.00
#
_symmetry.space_group_name_H-M   'P 1'
#
loop_
_entity.id
_entity.type
_entity.pdbx_description
1 polymer ?
#
loop_
_entity_poly.entity_id
_entity_poly.type
_entity_poly.pdbx_seq_one_letter_code
_entity_poly.pdbx_strand_id
1 'polypeptide(L)'
;MRINCSSRSVRTLLLSSLIIAAASWAIPSHAQGTTPQLLNISTRAFIRPDENVLIGGFIISGTVPKRVIIRAVGPSLNNFGLPRFLPDPVLELMDASGAVIATNDDWMEASNADEIRATTIAPSNDLESALLVTLAPGQGYTAIVRDFFDGEIGHALVEVYDLNESAAALLANISSRALVDIGDSILIGGFILRGGSGSGDVVVRAIGFSLGQAGVTSPLDDPTLELRNANGALVAANDDWQDTDEAGIRQTGLAPTDELESAIAISLPAGNYTALVAGFEGMAGIGLVEVYNLR
;
A
#
# COMPACT_ATOMS: atom_id res chain seq x y z
N MET A 1 -6.21 36.19 25.66
CA MET A 1 -7.23 35.55 24.80
C MET A 1 -6.74 34.13 24.56
N ARG A 2 -7.20 33.17 25.36
CA ARG A 2 -6.80 31.76 25.30
C ARG A 2 -7.77 31.06 24.36
N ILE A 3 -7.29 30.54 23.24
CA ILE A 3 -8.10 29.69 22.36
C ILE A 3 -8.01 28.28 22.95
N ASN A 4 -9.12 27.82 23.54
CA ASN A 4 -9.30 26.44 23.94
C ASN A 4 -9.34 25.58 22.68
N CYS A 5 -8.41 24.65 22.54
CA CYS A 5 -8.52 23.55 21.60
C CYS A 5 -9.63 22.61 22.13
N SER A 6 -10.83 22.71 21.56
CA SER A 6 -11.91 21.78 21.89
C SER A 6 -11.71 20.51 21.07
N SER A 7 -11.40 19.42 21.75
CA SER A 7 -11.75 18.07 21.35
C SER A 7 -13.20 18.07 20.84
N ARG A 8 -13.37 18.09 19.51
CA ARG A 8 -14.65 17.82 18.87
C ARG A 8 -14.59 16.36 18.43
N SER A 9 -15.44 15.58 19.07
CA SER A 9 -15.69 14.17 18.82
C SER A 9 -15.64 13.87 17.32
N VAL A 10 -14.60 13.16 16.89
CA VAL A 10 -14.64 12.32 15.69
C VAL A 10 -15.90 11.46 15.85
N ARG A 11 -16.90 11.69 15.02
CA ARG A 11 -18.06 10.80 14.98
C ARG A 11 -17.53 9.49 14.42
N THR A 12 -17.41 8.48 15.27
CA THR A 12 -17.20 7.10 14.86
C THR A 12 -18.40 6.68 14.00
N LEU A 13 -18.36 6.97 12.70
CA LEU A 13 -19.10 6.18 11.75
C LEU A 13 -18.50 4.78 11.86
N LEU A 14 -19.35 3.81 12.20
CA LEU A 14 -19.04 2.39 12.05
C LEU A 14 -18.87 2.16 10.53
N LEU A 15 -17.70 2.47 9.98
CA LEU A 15 -17.28 1.85 8.75
C LEU A 15 -17.26 0.36 9.07
N SER A 16 -18.13 -0.40 8.43
CA SER A 16 -17.94 -1.84 8.26
C SER A 16 -16.74 -2.02 7.33
N SER A 17 -15.56 -1.62 7.78
CA SER A 17 -14.29 -1.88 7.14
C SER A 17 -14.11 -3.39 7.18
N LEU A 18 -14.51 -4.09 6.11
CA LEU A 18 -14.09 -5.46 5.98
C LEU A 18 -12.57 -5.44 5.81
N ILE A 19 -11.89 -5.84 6.89
CA ILE A 19 -10.46 -6.10 6.93
C ILE A 19 -10.26 -7.30 6.01
N ILE A 20 -9.91 -7.05 4.76
CA ILE A 20 -9.27 -8.07 3.94
C ILE A 20 -7.85 -8.13 4.49
N ALA A 21 -7.66 -8.96 5.51
CA ALA A 21 -6.32 -9.31 5.96
C ALA A 21 -5.59 -9.82 4.73
N ALA A 22 -4.39 -9.28 4.45
CA ALA A 22 -3.45 -9.93 3.56
C ALA A 22 -3.41 -11.40 3.98
N ALA A 23 -3.84 -12.31 3.10
CA ALA A 23 -4.02 -13.71 3.46
C ALA A 23 -2.72 -14.23 4.09
N SER A 24 -2.81 -14.64 5.36
CA SER A 24 -1.67 -15.13 6.15
C SER A 24 -1.29 -16.53 5.68
N TRP A 25 -0.64 -16.62 4.53
CA TRP A 25 0.09 -17.83 4.15
C TRP A 25 1.37 -17.89 4.98
N ALA A 26 1.74 -19.08 5.48
CA ALA A 26 2.98 -19.26 6.22
C ALA A 26 4.19 -18.99 5.31
N ILE A 27 4.79 -17.81 5.43
CA ILE A 27 6.04 -17.48 4.75
C ILE A 27 7.18 -18.18 5.50
N PRO A 28 8.02 -19.01 4.84
CA PRO A 28 9.16 -19.67 5.48
C PRO A 28 10.10 -18.67 6.17
N SER A 29 10.78 -19.10 7.24
CA SER A 29 11.75 -18.24 7.93
C SER A 29 12.91 -17.82 7.01
N HIS A 30 13.18 -16.52 6.95
CA HIS A 30 14.26 -15.94 6.14
C HIS A 30 15.65 -16.36 6.66
N ALA A 31 16.40 -17.08 5.83
CA ALA A 31 17.84 -17.19 5.97
C ALA A 31 18.49 -15.93 5.39
N GLN A 32 19.40 -15.30 6.13
CA GLN A 32 20.21 -14.17 5.63
C GLN A 32 20.99 -14.61 4.38
N GLY A 33 20.58 -14.18 3.18
CA GLY A 33 21.25 -14.56 1.94
C GLY A 33 20.74 -13.83 0.70
N THR A 34 21.67 -13.34 -0.11
CA THR A 34 21.71 -12.98 -1.56
C THR A 34 20.50 -12.44 -2.35
N THR A 35 19.27 -12.50 -1.87
CA THR A 35 18.07 -12.02 -2.57
C THR A 35 17.63 -10.63 -2.08
N PRO A 36 17.12 -9.77 -2.99
CA PRO A 36 16.57 -8.47 -2.62
C PRO A 36 15.32 -8.58 -1.73
N GLN A 37 15.17 -7.65 -0.80
CA GLN A 37 14.06 -7.52 0.14
C GLN A 37 13.22 -6.28 -0.18
N LEU A 38 11.95 -6.28 0.22
CA LEU A 38 11.09 -5.10 0.12
C LEU A 38 11.48 -4.10 1.23
N LEU A 39 11.89 -2.89 0.85
CA LEU A 39 12.23 -1.83 1.81
C LEU A 39 11.19 -0.72 1.90
N ASN A 40 10.41 -0.57 0.84
CA ASN A 40 9.36 0.41 0.79
C ASN A 40 8.18 -0.11 -0.01
N ILE A 41 7.03 0.36 0.43
CA ILE A 41 5.70 0.06 -0.03
C ILE A 41 5.02 1.39 -0.22
N SER A 42 4.40 1.63 -1.37
CA SER A 42 3.68 2.87 -1.62
C SER A 42 2.45 2.60 -2.46
N THR A 43 1.36 3.28 -2.15
CA THR A 43 0.17 3.28 -3.00
C THR A 43 -0.34 4.66 -3.23
N ARG A 44 -0.51 5.00 -4.50
CA ARG A 44 -1.21 6.22 -4.92
C ARG A 44 -2.59 5.84 -5.43
N ALA A 45 -3.60 6.53 -4.92
CA ALA A 45 -4.95 6.41 -5.45
C ALA A 45 -5.76 7.68 -5.23
N PHE A 46 -6.91 7.76 -5.89
CA PHE A 46 -7.87 8.84 -5.72
C PHE A 46 -8.84 8.52 -4.58
N ILE A 47 -8.91 9.39 -3.57
CA ILE A 47 -9.79 9.27 -2.41
C ILE A 47 -11.08 10.06 -2.64
N ARG A 48 -12.22 9.50 -2.23
CA ARG A 48 -13.54 10.16 -2.19
C ARG A 48 -14.18 9.90 -0.80
N PRO A 49 -15.31 10.54 -0.45
CA PRO A 49 -16.02 10.23 0.78
C PRO A 49 -16.52 8.77 0.81
N ASP A 50 -16.97 8.34 1.99
CA ASP A 50 -17.51 7.01 2.30
C ASP A 50 -16.49 5.87 2.16
N GLU A 51 -16.76 4.84 1.34
CA GLU A 51 -15.90 3.64 1.22
C GLU A 51 -14.56 3.90 0.50
N ASN A 52 -14.34 5.12 -0.01
CA ASN A 52 -13.23 5.45 -0.90
C ASN A 52 -12.01 6.03 -0.18
N VAL A 53 -11.67 5.44 0.97
CA VAL A 53 -10.40 5.64 1.67
C VAL A 53 -9.27 4.92 0.93
N LEU A 54 -8.04 5.40 1.06
CA LEU A 54 -6.85 4.69 0.58
C LEU A 54 -6.36 3.75 1.69
N ILE A 55 -6.19 2.47 1.36
CA ILE A 55 -5.76 1.47 2.33
C ILE A 55 -4.44 0.84 1.88
N GLY A 56 -3.44 0.90 2.76
CA GLY A 56 -2.16 0.19 2.63
C GLY A 56 -2.05 -0.92 3.69
N GLY A 57 -2.22 -2.17 3.27
CA GLY A 57 -1.96 -3.36 4.07
C GLY A 57 -0.50 -3.83 3.95
N PHE A 58 0.11 -4.22 5.07
CA PHE A 58 1.46 -4.78 5.08
C PHE A 58 1.66 -5.78 6.22
N ILE A 59 2.65 -6.67 6.06
CA ILE A 59 3.00 -7.67 7.06
C ILE A 59 4.42 -7.44 7.55
N ILE A 60 4.61 -7.44 8.87
CA ILE A 60 5.94 -7.52 9.49
C ILE A 60 6.26 -9.00 9.73
N SER A 61 7.18 -9.55 8.94
CA SER A 61 7.66 -10.93 9.12
C SER A 61 8.88 -11.01 10.04
N GLY A 62 9.31 -12.22 10.38
CA GLY A 62 10.49 -12.47 11.22
C GLY A 62 10.15 -12.63 12.70
N THR A 63 11.14 -12.41 13.57
CA THR A 63 11.03 -12.70 15.01
C THR A 63 11.34 -11.50 15.91
N VAL A 64 11.69 -10.35 15.32
CA VAL A 64 12.02 -9.12 16.06
C VAL A 64 11.06 -7.99 15.68
N PRO A 65 10.75 -7.05 16.60
CA PRO A 65 9.98 -5.87 16.24
C PRO A 65 10.68 -5.05 15.16
N LYS A 66 9.87 -4.41 14.29
CA LYS A 66 10.38 -3.59 13.19
C LYS A 66 9.99 -2.12 13.40
N ARG A 67 10.99 -1.24 13.34
CA ARG A 67 10.77 0.21 13.35
C ARG A 67 10.50 0.68 11.92
N VAL A 68 9.35 1.31 11.71
CA VAL A 68 8.91 1.81 10.40
C VAL A 68 8.46 3.26 10.51
N ILE A 69 8.51 3.98 9.39
CA ILE A 69 7.74 5.22 9.21
C ILE A 69 6.64 4.97 8.19
N ILE A 70 5.42 5.38 8.53
CA ILE A 70 4.25 5.35 7.66
C ILE A 70 3.88 6.79 7.34
N ARG A 71 3.66 7.13 6.07
CA ARG A 71 3.34 8.49 5.63
C ARG A 71 2.03 8.50 4.86
N ALA A 72 1.27 9.59 5.02
CA ALA A 72 0.18 9.94 4.11
C ALA A 72 0.48 11.30 3.49
N VAL A 73 0.66 11.30 2.17
CA VAL A 73 1.16 12.44 1.39
C VAL A 73 0.04 12.91 0.45
N GLY A 74 -0.26 14.19 0.49
CA GLY A 74 -1.34 14.83 -0.27
C GLY A 74 -0.83 16.10 -0.93
N PRO A 75 -0.74 17.23 -0.21
CA PRO A 75 -0.27 18.51 -0.76
C PRO A 75 1.08 18.44 -1.49
N SER A 76 2.02 17.62 -1.03
CA SER A 76 3.34 17.49 -1.66
C SER A 76 3.29 16.85 -3.05
N LEU A 77 2.19 16.17 -3.42
CA LEU A 77 1.99 15.60 -4.76
C LEU A 77 1.94 16.67 -5.86
N ASN A 78 1.61 17.92 -5.50
CA ASN A 78 1.67 19.06 -6.42
C ASN A 78 3.08 19.26 -7.03
N ASN A 79 4.13 18.91 -6.27
CA ASN A 79 5.52 19.03 -6.73
C ASN A 79 5.84 18.06 -7.88
N PHE A 80 5.00 17.04 -8.10
CA PHE A 80 5.12 16.06 -9.16
C PHE A 80 4.13 16.31 -10.31
N GLY A 81 3.47 17.48 -10.32
CA GLY A 81 2.53 17.86 -11.37
C GLY A 81 1.20 17.10 -11.35
N LEU A 82 0.90 16.38 -10.25
CA LEU A 82 -0.37 15.71 -10.08
C LEU A 82 -1.45 16.73 -9.72
N PRO A 83 -2.51 16.88 -10.54
CA PRO A 83 -3.62 17.75 -10.21
C PRO A 83 -4.46 17.13 -9.08
N ARG A 84 -5.20 17.96 -8.33
CA ARG A 84 -6.26 17.52 -7.40
C ARG A 84 -5.80 16.46 -6.38
N PHE A 85 -4.94 16.88 -5.46
CA PHE A 85 -4.51 16.07 -4.31
C PHE A 85 -5.43 16.23 -3.10
N LEU A 86 -5.38 15.27 -2.19
CA LEU A 86 -6.06 15.36 -0.89
C LEU A 86 -5.40 16.50 -0.09
N PRO A 87 -6.15 17.51 0.37
CA PRO A 87 -5.55 18.71 0.96
C PRO A 87 -5.05 18.50 2.39
N ASP A 88 -5.65 17.57 3.13
CA ASP A 88 -5.40 17.35 4.56
C ASP A 88 -5.54 15.84 4.87
N PRO A 89 -4.51 15.02 4.52
CA PRO A 89 -4.54 13.58 4.74
C PRO A 89 -4.37 13.20 6.22
N VAL A 90 -5.33 12.47 6.78
CA VAL A 90 -5.26 11.78 8.07
C VAL A 90 -4.82 10.34 7.88
N LEU A 91 -3.90 9.88 8.72
CA LEU A 91 -3.39 8.51 8.75
C LEU A 91 -3.81 7.78 10.03
N GLU A 92 -4.55 6.68 9.89
CA GLU A 92 -4.81 5.72 10.96
C GLU A 92 -4.04 4.41 10.72
N LEU A 93 -3.50 3.83 11.78
CA LEU A 93 -2.88 2.50 11.76
C LEU A 93 -3.69 1.54 12.64
N MET A 94 -4.06 0.40 12.06
CA MET A 94 -4.73 -0.70 12.73
C MET A 94 -3.85 -1.95 12.80
N ASP A 95 -4.00 -2.72 13.88
CA ASP A 95 -3.41 -4.06 14.01
C ASP A 95 -4.32 -5.16 13.42
N ALA A 96 -3.87 -6.41 13.50
CA ALA A 96 -4.60 -7.57 12.97
C ALA A 96 -5.94 -7.84 13.67
N SER A 97 -6.19 -7.25 14.84
CA SER A 97 -7.50 -7.35 15.52
C SER A 97 -8.50 -6.30 15.02
N GLY A 98 -8.06 -5.35 14.19
CA GLY A 98 -8.84 -4.20 13.75
C GLY A 98 -8.81 -3.03 14.74
N ALA A 99 -8.01 -3.10 15.80
CA ALA A 99 -7.88 -2.00 16.75
C ALA A 99 -6.99 -0.90 16.17
N VAL A 100 -7.41 0.36 16.26
CA VAL A 100 -6.57 1.52 15.95
C VAL A 100 -5.48 1.63 17.02
N ILE A 101 -4.23 1.54 16.60
CA ILE A 101 -3.05 1.58 17.47
C ILE A 101 -2.25 2.88 17.35
N ALA A 102 -2.45 3.65 16.28
CA ALA A 102 -1.88 4.98 16.12
C ALA A 102 -2.69 5.81 15.11
N THR A 103 -2.66 7.14 15.27
CA THR A 103 -3.25 8.10 14.34
C THR A 103 -2.41 9.37 14.28
N ASN A 104 -2.42 10.05 13.16
CA ASN A 104 -1.81 11.36 12.96
C ASN A 104 -2.54 12.07 11.80
N ASP A 105 -2.70 13.38 11.91
CA ASP A 105 -3.28 14.29 10.91
C ASP A 105 -2.27 15.39 10.50
N ASP A 106 -1.39 15.82 11.40
CA ASP A 106 -0.26 16.70 11.10
C ASP A 106 1.05 16.15 11.72
N TRP A 107 2.04 15.82 10.90
CA TRP A 107 3.26 15.15 11.40
C TRP A 107 4.10 16.04 12.31
N MET A 108 4.05 17.37 12.11
CA MET A 108 4.81 18.31 12.92
C MET A 108 4.20 18.57 14.29
N GLU A 109 2.91 18.30 14.46
CA GLU A 109 2.24 18.41 15.76
C GLU A 109 2.47 17.17 16.64
N ALA A 110 3.02 16.10 16.07
CA ALA A 110 3.37 14.90 16.81
C ALA A 110 4.48 15.14 17.85
N SER A 111 4.37 14.50 19.01
CA SER A 111 5.37 14.63 20.08
C SER A 111 6.76 14.13 19.68
N ASN A 112 6.85 13.27 18.66
CA ASN A 112 8.07 12.73 18.09
C ASN A 112 8.43 13.36 16.72
N ALA A 113 7.94 14.56 16.40
CA ALA A 113 8.22 15.26 15.14
C ALA A 113 9.74 15.41 14.86
N ASP A 114 10.56 15.63 15.90
CA ASP A 114 12.02 15.70 15.75
C ASP A 114 12.63 14.35 15.34
N GLU A 115 12.11 13.23 15.85
CA GLU A 115 12.54 11.90 15.43
C GLU A 115 12.10 11.59 14.00
N ILE A 116 10.87 11.99 13.63
CA ILE A 116 10.36 11.89 12.25
C ILE A 116 11.28 12.67 11.31
N ARG A 117 11.64 13.91 11.65
CA ARG A 117 12.59 14.73 10.87
C ARG A 117 13.97 14.07 10.77
N ALA A 118 14.43 13.44 11.84
CA ALA A 118 15.72 12.74 11.86
C ALA A 118 15.76 11.50 10.94
N THR A 119 14.62 10.97 10.50
CA THR A 119 14.58 9.90 9.48
C THR A 119 15.06 10.35 8.11
N THR A 120 15.15 11.67 7.85
CA THR A 120 15.45 12.29 6.55
C THR A 120 14.39 12.09 5.47
N ILE A 121 13.29 11.42 5.80
CA ILE A 121 12.15 11.14 4.91
C ILE A 121 10.83 11.59 5.55
N ALA A 122 10.83 12.66 6.34
CA ALA A 122 9.59 13.29 6.78
C ALA A 122 8.78 13.83 5.57
N PRO A 123 7.44 13.91 5.65
CA PRO A 123 6.66 14.65 4.66
C PRO A 123 7.16 16.09 4.50
N SER A 124 7.03 16.67 3.30
CA SER A 124 7.52 18.02 3.01
C SER A 124 6.49 19.12 3.30
N ASN A 125 5.22 18.76 3.43
CA ASN A 125 4.17 19.66 3.85
C ASN A 125 3.80 19.36 5.31
N ASP A 126 3.43 20.39 6.05
CA ASP A 126 3.10 20.31 7.47
C ASP A 126 1.72 19.69 7.71
N LEU A 127 0.82 19.82 6.72
CA LEU A 127 -0.53 19.23 6.68
C LEU A 127 -0.54 17.74 6.29
N GLU A 128 0.63 17.11 6.23
CA GLU A 128 0.74 15.69 5.88
C GLU A 128 0.93 14.86 7.13
N SER A 129 0.48 13.60 7.08
CA SER A 129 0.58 12.73 8.25
C SER A 129 1.82 11.84 8.21
N ALA A 130 2.41 11.61 9.37
CA ALA A 130 3.43 10.57 9.55
C ALA A 130 3.36 9.89 10.91
N LEU A 131 3.55 8.56 10.90
CA LEU A 131 3.65 7.72 12.07
C LEU A 131 5.03 7.05 12.11
N LEU A 132 5.81 7.32 13.15
CA LEU A 132 7.07 6.63 13.43
C LEU A 132 6.84 5.63 14.57
N VAL A 133 6.75 4.34 14.23
CA VAL A 133 6.27 3.29 15.14
C VAL A 133 7.18 2.06 15.11
N THR A 134 7.16 1.29 16.20
CA THR A 134 7.80 -0.04 16.26
C THR A 134 6.72 -1.09 16.38
N LEU A 135 6.68 -1.99 15.41
CA LEU A 135 5.60 -2.95 15.20
C LEU A 135 6.06 -4.36 15.52
N ALA A 136 5.23 -5.12 16.23
CA ALA A 136 5.47 -6.52 16.52
C ALA A 136 5.48 -7.36 15.22
N PRO A 137 6.33 -8.39 15.13
CA PRO A 137 6.38 -9.27 13.97
C PRO A 137 5.29 -10.34 14.01
N GLY A 138 5.12 -11.04 12.90
CA GLY A 138 4.20 -12.17 12.76
C GLY A 138 2.74 -11.79 12.54
N GLN A 139 2.46 -10.51 12.25
CA GLN A 139 1.10 -10.02 12.03
C GLN A 139 1.02 -8.98 10.91
N GLY A 140 -0.20 -8.81 10.39
CA GLY A 140 -0.56 -7.78 9.43
C GLY A 140 -0.98 -6.47 10.12
N TYR A 141 -0.79 -5.38 9.41
CA TYR A 141 -1.21 -4.03 9.78
C TYR A 141 -1.92 -3.37 8.61
N THR A 142 -2.81 -2.44 8.93
CA THR A 142 -3.59 -1.69 7.94
C THR A 142 -3.41 -0.20 8.19
N ALA A 143 -2.81 0.50 7.23
CA ALA A 143 -2.78 1.96 7.19
C ALA A 143 -3.99 2.46 6.39
N ILE A 144 -4.78 3.36 6.97
CA ILE A 144 -5.96 3.96 6.35
C ILE A 144 -5.70 5.45 6.21
N VAL A 145 -5.86 5.96 4.98
CA VAL A 145 -5.75 7.38 4.65
C VAL A 145 -7.09 7.92 4.20
N ARG A 146 -7.48 9.05 4.79
CA ARG A 146 -8.71 9.79 4.47
C ARG A 146 -8.50 11.29 4.63
N ASP A 147 -9.47 12.07 4.14
CA ASP A 147 -9.51 13.51 4.37
C ASP A 147 -9.85 13.83 5.84
N PHE A 148 -9.23 14.87 6.41
CA PHE A 148 -9.52 15.31 7.77
C PHE A 148 -10.97 15.76 7.96
N PHE A 149 -11.58 16.38 6.95
CA PHE A 149 -12.95 16.88 7.01
C PHE A 149 -13.99 15.88 6.47
N ASP A 150 -13.58 14.66 6.08
CA ASP A 150 -14.42 13.62 5.48
C ASP A 150 -15.24 14.10 4.25
N GLY A 151 -14.74 15.11 3.53
CA GLY A 151 -15.52 15.79 2.48
C GLY A 151 -14.75 16.16 1.22
N GLU A 152 -13.43 16.33 1.33
CA GLU A 152 -12.59 16.65 0.18
C GLU A 152 -12.15 15.38 -0.56
N ILE A 153 -11.85 15.55 -1.85
CA ILE A 153 -11.46 14.45 -2.73
C ILE A 153 -10.17 14.78 -3.45
N GLY A 154 -9.33 13.78 -3.64
CA GLY A 154 -8.08 13.97 -4.34
C GLY A 154 -7.14 12.77 -4.26
N HIS A 155 -6.05 12.85 -5.02
CA HIS A 155 -4.98 11.88 -4.92
C HIS A 155 -4.27 11.99 -3.57
N ALA A 156 -4.03 10.84 -2.95
CA ALA A 156 -3.11 10.71 -1.84
C ALA A 156 -2.17 9.53 -2.09
N LEU A 157 -1.08 9.53 -1.34
CA LEU A 157 -0.07 8.49 -1.35
C LEU A 157 0.12 7.99 0.08
N VAL A 158 -0.04 6.69 0.31
CA VAL A 158 0.31 6.02 1.57
C VAL A 158 1.61 5.27 1.37
N GLU A 159 2.56 5.42 2.30
CA GLU A 159 3.86 4.79 2.18
C GLU A 159 4.30 4.17 3.49
N VAL A 160 4.99 3.03 3.43
CA VAL A 160 5.63 2.39 4.59
C VAL A 160 7.10 2.19 4.25
N TYR A 161 7.99 2.69 5.10
CA TYR A 161 9.43 2.53 4.97
C TYR A 161 9.98 1.73 6.14
N ASP A 162 10.81 0.74 5.82
CA ASP A 162 11.67 0.08 6.78
C ASP A 162 12.84 1.01 7.16
N LEU A 163 12.96 1.37 8.43
CA LEU A 163 14.04 2.23 8.93
C LEU A 163 15.23 1.43 9.50
N ASN A 164 15.16 0.10 9.47
CA ASN A 164 16.23 -0.78 9.93
C ASN A 164 16.36 -2.01 9.03
N GLU A 165 17.00 -1.80 7.89
CA GLU A 165 17.31 -2.82 6.87
C GLU A 165 18.19 -3.96 7.42
N SER A 166 18.96 -3.70 8.48
CA SER A 166 19.85 -4.69 9.09
C SER A 166 19.14 -5.66 10.06
N ALA A 167 17.89 -5.37 10.44
CA ALA A 167 17.13 -6.24 11.33
C ALA A 167 16.59 -7.47 10.59
N ALA A 168 16.48 -8.60 11.29
CA ALA A 168 15.98 -9.86 10.72
C ALA A 168 14.47 -9.85 10.35
N ALA A 169 13.71 -8.88 10.85
CA ALA A 169 12.33 -8.67 10.41
C ALA A 169 12.31 -8.08 9.00
N LEU A 170 11.26 -8.32 8.21
CA LEU A 170 11.13 -7.78 6.85
C LEU A 170 9.71 -7.32 6.57
N LEU A 171 9.57 -6.32 5.69
CA LEU A 171 8.30 -6.07 5.01
C LEU A 171 8.09 -7.20 4.00
N ALA A 172 7.11 -8.07 4.24
CA ALA A 172 6.96 -9.30 3.48
C ALA A 172 5.88 -9.24 2.39
N ASN A 173 4.93 -8.31 2.50
CA ASN A 173 3.84 -8.14 1.55
C ASN A 173 3.34 -6.70 1.54
N ILE A 174 2.81 -6.31 0.38
CA ILE A 174 2.02 -5.10 0.14
C ILE A 174 0.67 -5.54 -0.37
N SER A 175 -0.40 -5.03 0.22
CA SER A 175 -1.70 -5.00 -0.44
C SER A 175 -2.24 -3.59 -0.39
N SER A 176 -2.84 -3.10 -1.47
CA SER A 176 -3.48 -1.79 -1.42
C SER A 176 -4.75 -1.73 -2.24
N ARG A 177 -5.78 -1.21 -1.59
CA ARG A 177 -7.13 -1.13 -2.11
C ARG A 177 -7.49 0.32 -2.34
N ALA A 178 -7.99 0.62 -3.53
CA ALA A 178 -8.59 1.91 -3.83
C ALA A 178 -9.46 1.86 -5.08
N LEU A 179 -10.15 2.97 -5.33
CA LEU A 179 -10.87 3.19 -6.59
C LEU A 179 -9.88 3.27 -7.77
N VAL A 180 -10.14 2.46 -8.79
CA VAL A 180 -9.62 2.59 -10.14
C VAL A 180 -10.69 3.27 -10.98
N ASP A 181 -10.32 4.36 -11.63
CA ASP A 181 -11.20 5.18 -12.47
C ASP A 181 -10.50 5.43 -13.83
N ILE A 182 -11.18 6.07 -14.76
CA ILE A 182 -10.66 6.32 -16.10
C ILE A 182 -9.52 7.34 -16.13
N GLY A 183 -8.69 7.28 -17.18
CA GLY A 183 -7.61 8.24 -17.41
C GLY A 183 -6.45 8.05 -16.43
N ASP A 184 -6.05 9.12 -15.75
CA ASP A 184 -4.89 9.12 -14.83
C ASP A 184 -5.23 8.59 -13.41
N SER A 185 -6.50 8.25 -13.17
CA SER A 185 -7.02 7.79 -11.87
C SER A 185 -6.94 6.27 -11.70
N ILE A 186 -5.81 5.69 -12.10
CA ILE A 186 -5.50 4.28 -11.91
C ILE A 186 -4.94 4.00 -10.50
N LEU A 187 -4.98 2.73 -10.08
CA LEU A 187 -4.34 2.29 -8.84
C LEU A 187 -2.86 2.00 -9.11
N ILE A 188 -1.99 2.54 -8.27
CA ILE A 188 -0.54 2.40 -8.44
C ILE A 188 0.08 1.85 -7.18
N GLY A 189 0.71 0.67 -7.28
CA GLY A 189 1.52 0.06 -6.24
C GLY A 189 3.01 0.20 -6.54
N GLY A 190 3.74 1.02 -5.78
CA GLY A 190 5.19 1.15 -5.89
C GLY A 190 5.92 0.31 -4.85
N PHE A 191 7.02 -0.32 -5.26
CA PHE A 191 7.86 -1.10 -4.34
C PHE A 191 9.35 -0.99 -4.66
N ILE A 192 10.17 -1.14 -3.62
CA ILE A 192 11.62 -1.08 -3.70
C ILE A 192 12.21 -2.42 -3.30
N LEU A 193 12.95 -3.04 -4.23
CA LEU A 193 13.79 -4.21 -3.98
C LEU A 193 15.24 -3.77 -3.73
N ARG A 194 15.82 -4.15 -2.59
CA ARG A 194 17.22 -3.81 -2.21
C ARG A 194 17.89 -4.95 -1.46
N GLY A 195 19.21 -4.91 -1.39
CA GLY A 195 20.00 -5.99 -0.80
C GLY A 195 20.20 -7.15 -1.77
N GLY A 196 21.11 -8.06 -1.42
CA GLY A 196 21.51 -9.16 -2.29
C GLY A 196 22.34 -8.74 -3.50
N SER A 197 22.93 -9.72 -4.19
CA SER A 197 23.64 -9.52 -5.47
C SER A 197 22.91 -10.19 -6.65
N GLY A 198 21.71 -10.72 -6.41
CA GLY A 198 20.88 -11.44 -7.37
C GLY A 198 19.54 -10.75 -7.67
N SER A 199 18.65 -11.50 -8.31
CA SER A 199 17.23 -11.13 -8.48
C SER A 199 16.38 -11.77 -7.38
N GLY A 200 15.27 -11.14 -7.04
CA GLY A 200 14.26 -11.67 -6.12
C GLY A 200 13.01 -12.07 -6.89
N ASP A 201 12.40 -13.19 -6.52
CA ASP A 201 11.20 -13.68 -7.17
C ASP A 201 9.99 -12.95 -6.60
N VAL A 202 9.22 -12.29 -7.46
CA VAL A 202 8.08 -11.45 -7.08
C VAL A 202 6.82 -11.93 -7.79
N VAL A 203 5.71 -11.91 -7.05
CA VAL A 203 4.36 -12.00 -7.63
C VAL A 203 3.65 -10.68 -7.41
N VAL A 204 3.18 -10.07 -8.50
CA VAL A 204 2.31 -8.90 -8.49
C VAL A 204 0.93 -9.32 -8.97
N ARG A 205 -0.14 -8.92 -8.28
CA ARG A 205 -1.51 -9.27 -8.65
C ARG A 205 -2.41 -8.05 -8.63
N ALA A 206 -3.39 -8.04 -9.52
CA ALA A 206 -4.50 -7.11 -9.49
C ALA A 206 -5.79 -7.92 -9.28
N ILE A 207 -6.44 -7.70 -8.15
CA ILE A 207 -7.65 -8.40 -7.72
C ILE A 207 -8.82 -7.43 -7.83
N GLY A 208 -9.92 -7.91 -8.41
CA GLY A 208 -11.06 -7.11 -8.82
C GLY A 208 -12.35 -7.77 -8.36
N PHE A 209 -13.01 -8.50 -9.26
CA PHE A 209 -14.30 -9.15 -9.03
C PHE A 209 -14.34 -9.99 -7.73
N SER A 210 -13.25 -10.70 -7.38
CA SER A 210 -13.18 -11.51 -6.15
C SER A 210 -13.39 -10.70 -4.87
N LEU A 211 -13.14 -9.38 -4.89
CA LEU A 211 -13.38 -8.49 -3.75
C LEU A 211 -14.86 -8.42 -3.34
N GLY A 212 -15.79 -8.68 -4.26
CA GLY A 212 -17.22 -8.76 -3.96
C GLY A 212 -17.55 -9.87 -2.94
N GLN A 213 -16.78 -10.97 -2.96
CA GLN A 213 -16.90 -12.05 -1.96
C GLN A 213 -16.47 -11.60 -0.56
N ALA A 214 -15.59 -10.60 -0.52
CA ALA A 214 -15.15 -9.90 0.67
C ALA A 214 -15.97 -8.61 0.91
N GLY A 215 -17.23 -8.59 0.50
CA GLY A 215 -18.18 -7.51 0.84
C GLY A 215 -17.84 -6.13 0.30
N VAL A 216 -16.85 -6.01 -0.60
CA VAL A 216 -16.54 -4.74 -1.28
C VAL A 216 -17.64 -4.44 -2.28
N THR A 217 -18.22 -3.25 -2.20
CA THR A 217 -19.23 -2.81 -3.17
C THR A 217 -18.55 -2.29 -4.44
N SER A 218 -19.12 -2.56 -5.61
CA SER A 218 -18.59 -2.11 -6.92
C SER A 218 -17.11 -2.49 -7.16
N PRO A 219 -16.75 -3.79 -7.07
CA PRO A 219 -15.41 -4.22 -7.43
C PRO A 219 -15.09 -3.88 -8.89
N LEU A 220 -13.81 -3.73 -9.21
CA LEU A 220 -13.35 -3.64 -10.59
C LEU A 220 -13.53 -5.00 -11.26
N ASP A 221 -14.42 -5.11 -12.25
CA ASP A 221 -14.79 -6.40 -12.83
C ASP A 221 -13.61 -7.09 -13.55
N ASP A 222 -12.77 -6.32 -14.22
CA ASP A 222 -11.71 -6.81 -15.09
C ASP A 222 -10.46 -5.90 -14.95
N PRO A 223 -9.57 -6.21 -13.98
CA PRO A 223 -8.35 -5.45 -13.76
C PRO A 223 -7.20 -5.88 -14.68
N THR A 224 -6.56 -4.91 -15.33
CA THR A 224 -5.30 -5.08 -16.07
C THR A 224 -4.10 -4.70 -15.20
N LEU A 225 -2.93 -5.29 -15.46
CA LEU A 225 -1.70 -5.04 -14.71
C LEU A 225 -0.51 -4.77 -15.62
N GLU A 226 0.17 -3.64 -15.41
CA GLU A 226 1.50 -3.37 -15.96
C GLU A 226 2.54 -3.23 -14.86
N LEU A 227 3.72 -3.81 -15.08
CA LEU A 227 4.91 -3.62 -14.25
C LEU A 227 5.92 -2.75 -14.99
N ARG A 228 6.33 -1.64 -14.37
CA ARG A 228 7.27 -0.66 -14.90
C ARG A 228 8.53 -0.60 -14.03
N ASN A 229 9.70 -0.38 -14.64
CA ASN A 229 10.95 -0.14 -13.89
C ASN A 229 11.13 1.35 -13.55
N ALA A 230 12.23 1.67 -12.85
CA ALA A 230 12.56 3.03 -12.41
C ALA A 230 12.62 4.09 -13.54
N ASN A 231 12.85 3.68 -14.78
CA ASN A 231 12.88 4.58 -15.95
C ASN A 231 11.51 4.70 -16.64
N GLY A 232 10.46 4.08 -16.09
CA GLY A 232 9.13 3.99 -16.70
C GLY A 232 9.03 3.00 -17.86
N ALA A 233 10.07 2.19 -18.12
CA ALA A 233 10.02 1.17 -19.17
C ALA A 233 9.17 -0.02 -18.71
N LEU A 234 8.36 -0.55 -19.62
CA LEU A 234 7.56 -1.75 -19.40
C LEU A 234 8.48 -2.96 -19.17
N VAL A 235 8.23 -3.66 -18.07
CA VAL A 235 8.92 -4.90 -17.69
C VAL A 235 8.05 -6.11 -18.04
N ALA A 236 6.77 -6.07 -17.64
CA ALA A 236 5.80 -7.11 -17.91
C ALA A 236 4.39 -6.50 -17.89
N ALA A 237 3.43 -7.15 -18.55
CA ALA A 237 2.02 -6.81 -18.48
C ALA A 237 1.19 -8.10 -18.51
N ASN A 238 0.01 -8.07 -17.91
CA ASN A 238 -0.95 -9.14 -17.92
C ASN A 238 -2.37 -8.56 -17.77
N ASP A 239 -3.36 -9.28 -18.28
CA ASP A 239 -4.78 -8.92 -18.27
C ASP A 239 -5.53 -10.03 -17.53
N ASP A 240 -5.47 -11.23 -18.11
CA ASP A 240 -5.93 -12.46 -17.46
C ASP A 240 -4.73 -13.27 -16.97
N TRP A 241 -4.70 -13.62 -15.69
CA TRP A 241 -3.54 -14.31 -15.10
C TRP A 241 -3.20 -15.66 -15.75
N GLN A 242 -4.17 -16.27 -16.44
CA GLN A 242 -4.00 -17.54 -17.14
C GLN A 242 -3.29 -17.38 -18.50
N ASP A 243 -3.23 -16.17 -19.06
CA ASP A 243 -2.74 -15.94 -20.42
C ASP A 243 -1.22 -16.04 -20.58
N THR A 244 -0.45 -15.80 -19.51
CA THR A 244 1.01 -15.65 -19.60
C THR A 244 1.76 -16.83 -19.00
N ASP A 245 1.72 -17.00 -17.68
CA ASP A 245 2.42 -18.07 -16.96
C ASP A 245 1.51 -18.72 -15.91
N GLU A 246 0.38 -19.28 -16.37
CA GLU A 246 -0.60 -19.93 -15.49
C GLU A 246 0.05 -20.97 -14.56
N ALA A 247 0.93 -21.81 -15.11
CA ALA A 247 1.57 -22.88 -14.35
C ALA A 247 2.52 -22.34 -13.27
N GLY A 248 3.35 -21.35 -13.60
CA GLY A 248 4.23 -20.69 -12.64
C GLY A 248 3.44 -19.96 -11.55
N ILE A 249 2.40 -19.22 -11.93
CA ILE A 249 1.51 -18.52 -10.99
C ILE A 249 0.81 -19.52 -10.05
N ARG A 250 0.27 -20.64 -10.56
CA ARG A 250 -0.31 -21.69 -9.71
C ARG A 250 0.70 -22.29 -8.75
N GLN A 251 1.95 -22.49 -9.18
CA GLN A 251 3.00 -23.06 -8.34
C GLN A 251 3.33 -22.17 -7.13
N THR A 252 3.14 -20.86 -7.23
CA THR A 252 3.37 -19.92 -6.12
C THR A 252 2.33 -20.07 -5.01
N GLY A 253 1.17 -20.66 -5.30
CA GLY A 253 0.01 -20.68 -4.40
C GLY A 253 -0.74 -19.34 -4.33
N LEU A 254 -0.37 -18.37 -5.16
CA LEU A 254 -0.94 -17.02 -5.22
C LEU A 254 -1.73 -16.78 -6.51
N ALA A 255 -2.28 -17.81 -7.15
CA ALA A 255 -3.17 -17.58 -8.30
C ALA A 255 -4.41 -16.78 -7.86
N PRO A 256 -4.84 -15.75 -8.63
CA PRO A 256 -6.15 -15.17 -8.48
C PRO A 256 -7.26 -16.22 -8.59
N THR A 257 -8.41 -15.96 -7.98
CA THR A 257 -9.54 -16.91 -7.99
C THR A 257 -10.48 -16.69 -9.16
N ASP A 258 -10.60 -15.45 -9.63
CA ASP A 258 -11.31 -15.13 -10.86
C ASP A 258 -10.37 -15.25 -12.07
N GLU A 259 -10.90 -15.58 -13.25
CA GLU A 259 -10.09 -15.75 -14.46
C GLU A 259 -9.71 -14.42 -15.12
N LEU A 260 -10.53 -13.37 -14.91
CA LEU A 260 -10.30 -12.01 -15.44
C LEU A 260 -9.39 -11.16 -14.55
N GLU A 261 -8.84 -11.72 -13.48
CA GLU A 261 -7.90 -11.00 -12.61
C GLU A 261 -6.47 -11.14 -13.14
N SER A 262 -5.66 -10.06 -13.09
CA SER A 262 -4.27 -10.14 -13.54
C SER A 262 -3.30 -10.67 -12.49
N ALA A 263 -2.27 -11.40 -12.94
CA ALA A 263 -1.08 -11.66 -12.14
C ALA A 263 0.20 -11.79 -12.99
N ILE A 264 1.32 -11.35 -12.41
CA ILE A 264 2.66 -11.45 -12.98
C ILE A 264 3.56 -12.13 -11.95
N ALA A 265 4.13 -13.29 -12.30
CA ALA A 265 5.22 -13.93 -11.56
C ALA A 265 6.55 -13.68 -12.29
N ILE A 266 7.53 -13.04 -11.65
CA ILE A 266 8.75 -12.58 -12.31
C ILE A 266 9.93 -12.46 -11.34
N SER A 267 11.14 -12.76 -11.83
CA SER A 267 12.39 -12.51 -11.09
C SER A 267 12.94 -11.12 -11.44
N LEU A 268 13.14 -10.27 -10.43
CA LEU A 268 13.53 -8.87 -10.61
C LEU A 268 14.86 -8.57 -9.91
N PRO A 269 15.82 -7.89 -10.57
CA PRO A 269 17.00 -7.37 -9.87
C PRO A 269 16.60 -6.30 -8.85
N ALA A 270 17.49 -6.01 -7.90
CA ALA A 270 17.33 -4.88 -7.00
C ALA A 270 17.08 -3.57 -7.79
N GLY A 271 16.06 -2.83 -7.40
CA GLY A 271 15.56 -1.69 -8.16
C GLY A 271 14.27 -1.11 -7.59
N ASN A 272 13.77 -0.08 -8.26
CA ASN A 272 12.47 0.51 -7.97
C ASN A 272 11.50 0.09 -9.07
N TYR A 273 10.31 -0.32 -8.68
CA TYR A 273 9.29 -0.80 -9.60
C TYR A 273 7.93 -0.19 -9.29
N THR A 274 7.08 -0.14 -10.30
CA THR A 274 5.74 0.41 -10.22
C THR A 274 4.77 -0.54 -10.91
N ALA A 275 3.81 -1.06 -10.17
CA ALA A 275 2.64 -1.77 -10.67
C ALA A 275 1.54 -0.76 -10.96
N LEU A 276 1.01 -0.77 -12.18
CA LEU A 276 -0.11 0.04 -12.63
C LEU A 276 -1.30 -0.88 -12.82
N VAL A 277 -2.40 -0.61 -12.11
CA VAL A 277 -3.65 -1.35 -12.21
C VAL A 277 -4.74 -0.45 -12.77
N ALA A 278 -5.27 -0.84 -13.92
CA ALA A 278 -6.35 -0.15 -14.62
C ALA A 278 -7.51 -1.11 -14.88
N GLY A 279 -8.69 -0.62 -15.23
CA GLY A 279 -9.76 -1.48 -15.75
C GLY A 279 -9.60 -1.72 -17.24
N PHE A 280 -9.87 -2.95 -17.69
CA PHE A 280 -9.93 -3.29 -19.11
C PHE A 280 -10.93 -2.37 -19.82
N GLU A 281 -10.57 -1.87 -21.00
CA GLU A 281 -11.34 -0.89 -21.79
C GLU A 281 -11.85 0.35 -21.02
N GLY A 282 -11.17 0.73 -19.92
CA GLY A 282 -11.56 1.88 -19.11
C GLY A 282 -12.72 1.60 -18.15
N MET A 283 -12.90 0.36 -17.73
CA MET A 283 -13.77 0.03 -16.60
C MET A 283 -13.28 0.69 -15.31
N ALA A 284 -14.21 1.02 -14.43
CA ALA A 284 -13.96 1.65 -13.15
C ALA A 284 -14.57 0.80 -12.03
N GLY A 285 -13.92 0.80 -10.87
CA GLY A 285 -14.34 0.01 -9.72
C GLY A 285 -13.24 -0.07 -8.67
N ILE A 286 -13.53 -0.71 -7.54
CA ILE A 286 -12.54 -0.91 -6.49
C ILE A 286 -11.60 -2.05 -6.89
N GLY A 287 -10.32 -1.73 -7.03
CA GLY A 287 -9.25 -2.71 -7.28
C GLY A 287 -8.33 -2.89 -6.08
N LEU A 288 -7.65 -4.02 -6.04
CA LEU A 288 -6.62 -4.35 -5.05
C LEU A 288 -5.33 -4.75 -5.78
N VAL A 289 -4.24 -4.03 -5.53
CA VAL A 289 -2.91 -4.42 -6.00
C VAL A 289 -2.15 -5.09 -4.87
N GLU A 290 -1.53 -6.24 -5.15
CA GLU A 290 -0.71 -6.97 -4.18
C GLU A 290 0.68 -7.26 -4.72
N VAL A 291 1.70 -7.16 -3.88
CA VAL A 291 3.09 -7.47 -4.23
C VAL A 291 3.69 -8.38 -3.16
N TYR A 292 4.01 -9.59 -3.56
CA TYR A 292 4.65 -10.61 -2.73
C TYR A 292 6.09 -10.80 -3.17
N ASN A 293 7.02 -10.69 -2.22
CA ASN A 293 8.38 -11.16 -2.43
C ASN A 293 8.46 -12.61 -1.94
N LEU A 294 8.73 -13.53 -2.86
CA LEU A 294 8.73 -14.97 -2.60
C LEU A 294 10.05 -15.47 -2.04
N ARG A 295 11.18 -14.84 -2.39
CA ARG A 295 12.54 -15.08 -1.85
C ARG A 295 13.49 -13.93 -2.13
#